data_AF-A0A085BJ31-F1
#
_entry.id   AF-A0A085BJ31-F1
#
_cell.length_a   1.000
_cell.length_b   1.000
_cell.length_c   1.000
_cell.angle_alpha   90.00
_cell.angle_beta   90.00
_cell.angle_gamma   90.00
#
_symmetry.space_group_name_H-M   'P 1'
#
loop_
_entity.id
_entity.type
_entity.pdbx_description
1 polymer ?
#
loop_
_entity_poly.entity_id
_entity_poly.type
_entity_poly.pdbx_seq_one_letter_code
_entity_poly.pdbx_strand_id
1 'polypeptide(L)'
;MYKFSNSFTEFTQKEINENSKEYFIEILSLLNDKFDLNHFNPILKKFKIERVEDIKLDSLDLLISYANFILKDNIISEIEIQDFSILKRIFRIKEGDFKKFKNFEINEILKKEFMRIYSDNYVNDKEQLINLNLQSLFDLSYDEFENIKKDEVILSLIQGANPTDLDISKIPKGFIL
;
A
#
# COMPACT_ATOMS: atom_id res chain seq x y z
N MET A 1 -2.22 16.08 -17.20
CA MET A 1 -3.27 16.07 -16.15
C MET A 1 -3.64 14.62 -15.90
N TYR A 2 -3.62 14.19 -14.64
CA TYR A 2 -4.01 12.84 -14.26
C TYR A 2 -5.43 12.88 -13.67
N LYS A 3 -6.21 11.82 -13.84
CA LYS A 3 -7.52 11.67 -13.20
C LYS A 3 -7.48 10.39 -12.38
N PHE A 4 -7.71 10.53 -11.08
CA PHE A 4 -7.78 9.41 -10.16
C PHE A 4 -9.03 8.56 -10.40
N SER A 5 -8.97 7.30 -9.97
CA SER A 5 -10.07 6.36 -10.12
C SER A 5 -11.29 6.70 -9.27
N ASN A 6 -12.39 6.01 -9.56
CA ASN A 6 -13.56 6.03 -8.70
C ASN A 6 -13.24 5.45 -7.32
N SER A 7 -12.39 4.40 -7.22
CA SER A 7 -11.94 3.85 -5.93
C SER A 7 -11.28 4.92 -5.06
N PHE A 8 -10.38 5.72 -5.64
CA PHE A 8 -9.74 6.82 -4.91
C PHE A 8 -10.74 7.92 -4.54
N THR A 9 -11.69 8.23 -5.43
CA THR A 9 -12.75 9.20 -5.14
C THR A 9 -13.63 8.75 -3.97
N GLU A 10 -14.03 7.48 -3.95
CA GLU A 10 -14.81 6.90 -2.86
C GLU A 10 -14.02 6.86 -1.54
N PHE A 11 -12.72 6.58 -1.63
CA PHE A 11 -11.81 6.60 -0.49
C PHE A 11 -11.75 7.98 0.16
N THR A 12 -11.49 9.03 -0.63
CA THR A 12 -11.36 10.40 -0.09
C THR A 12 -12.66 10.90 0.53
N GLN A 13 -13.83 10.54 -0.04
CA GLN A 13 -15.13 10.86 0.54
C GLN A 13 -15.36 10.21 1.92
N LYS A 14 -14.71 9.06 2.19
CA LYS A 14 -14.81 8.35 3.48
C LYS A 14 -13.76 8.80 4.49
N GLU A 15 -12.56 9.15 4.03
CA GLU A 15 -11.46 9.58 4.91
C GLU A 15 -11.61 11.03 5.38
N ILE A 16 -12.15 11.92 4.54
CA ILE A 16 -12.36 13.32 4.92
C ILE A 16 -13.39 13.36 6.05
N ASN A 17 -12.94 13.78 7.22
CA ASN A 17 -13.76 13.99 8.40
C ASN A 17 -13.47 15.35 9.03
N GLU A 18 -14.28 15.76 10.01
CA GLU A 18 -14.19 17.07 10.67
C GLU A 18 -12.83 17.31 11.38
N ASN A 19 -12.06 16.26 11.67
CA ASN A 19 -10.74 16.35 12.30
C ASN A 19 -9.59 16.43 11.30
N SER A 20 -9.86 16.35 9.99
CA SER A 20 -8.84 16.41 8.95
C SER A 20 -8.26 17.82 8.86
N LYS A 21 -6.93 17.92 8.69
CA LYS A 21 -6.25 19.21 8.54
C LYS A 21 -6.76 19.91 7.27
N GLU A 22 -7.02 21.21 7.36
CA GLU A 22 -7.63 21.97 6.24
C GLU A 22 -6.84 21.86 4.93
N TYR A 23 -5.51 21.95 4.97
CA TYR A 23 -4.68 21.81 3.76
C TYR A 23 -4.83 20.43 3.12
N PHE A 24 -5.05 19.41 3.93
CA PHE A 24 -5.18 18.04 3.47
C PHE A 24 -6.51 17.84 2.76
N ILE A 25 -7.59 18.42 3.28
CA ILE A 25 -8.90 18.45 2.63
C ILE A 25 -8.80 19.14 1.26
N GLU A 26 -8.11 20.29 1.17
CA GLU A 26 -7.93 20.99 -0.12
C GLU A 26 -7.08 20.19 -1.11
N ILE A 27 -6.03 19.52 -0.65
CA ILE A 27 -5.23 18.62 -1.49
C ILE A 27 -6.09 17.47 -2.01
N LEU A 28 -6.86 16.79 -1.15
CA LEU A 28 -7.73 15.68 -1.56
C LEU A 28 -8.82 16.13 -2.54
N SER A 29 -9.42 17.30 -2.31
CA SER A 29 -10.37 17.90 -3.25
C SER A 29 -9.73 18.13 -4.61
N LEU A 30 -8.50 18.66 -4.65
CA LEU A 30 -7.77 18.85 -5.90
C LEU A 30 -7.45 17.53 -6.61
N LEU A 31 -7.13 16.48 -5.85
CA LEU A 31 -6.82 15.16 -6.39
C LEU A 31 -8.06 14.46 -6.96
N ASN A 32 -9.26 14.71 -6.40
CA ASN A 32 -10.51 14.19 -6.97
C ASN A 32 -10.90 14.84 -8.30
N ASP A 33 -10.43 16.06 -8.53
CA ASP A 33 -10.54 16.74 -9.82
C ASP A 33 -9.42 16.31 -10.78
N LYS A 34 -9.33 16.95 -11.95
CA LYS A 34 -8.19 16.72 -12.87
C LYS A 34 -6.93 17.33 -12.28
N PHE A 35 -6.13 16.51 -11.60
CA PHE A 35 -4.90 16.94 -10.95
C PHE A 35 -3.94 17.63 -11.94
N ASP A 36 -3.50 18.82 -11.51
CA ASP A 36 -2.48 19.63 -12.17
C ASP A 36 -1.54 20.25 -11.11
N LEU A 37 -0.23 20.13 -11.34
CA LEU A 37 0.82 20.65 -10.46
C LEU A 37 0.72 22.18 -10.28
N ASN A 38 0.19 22.89 -11.27
CA ASN A 38 0.00 24.34 -11.18
C ASN A 38 -1.02 24.73 -10.11
N HIS A 39 -1.95 23.84 -9.76
CA HIS A 39 -2.96 24.05 -8.73
C HIS A 39 -2.51 23.50 -7.36
N PHE A 40 -1.62 22.52 -7.34
CA PHE A 40 -1.09 21.94 -6.10
C PHE A 40 -0.16 22.90 -5.34
N ASN A 41 0.80 23.53 -6.02
CA ASN A 41 1.76 24.44 -5.39
C ASN A 41 1.10 25.66 -4.71
N PRO A 42 0.07 26.31 -5.28
CA PRO A 42 -0.70 27.34 -4.59
C PRO A 42 -1.33 26.90 -3.27
N ILE A 43 -1.85 25.67 -3.17
CA ILE A 43 -2.42 25.15 -1.91
C ILE A 43 -1.33 25.07 -0.86
N LEU A 44 -0.16 24.51 -1.18
CA LEU A 44 0.96 24.45 -0.24
C LEU A 44 1.38 25.85 0.26
N LYS A 45 1.50 26.82 -0.67
CA LYS A 45 1.81 28.21 -0.33
C LYS A 45 0.78 28.86 0.59
N LYS A 46 -0.51 28.63 0.33
CA LYS A 46 -1.62 29.14 1.15
C LYS A 46 -1.47 28.73 2.61
N PHE A 47 -1.05 27.49 2.85
CA PHE A 47 -0.84 26.93 4.18
C PHE A 47 0.60 27.05 4.70
N LYS A 48 1.44 27.87 4.06
CA LYS A 48 2.85 28.11 4.43
C LYS A 48 3.69 26.82 4.48
N ILE A 49 3.34 25.83 3.65
CA ILE A 49 4.15 24.64 3.42
C ILE A 49 5.17 24.99 2.34
N GLU A 50 6.43 25.10 2.73
CA GLU A 50 7.51 25.49 1.83
C GLU A 50 7.92 24.34 0.91
N ARG A 51 7.90 23.11 1.42
CA ARG A 51 8.31 21.90 0.70
C ARG A 51 7.25 20.81 0.85
N VAL A 52 7.02 20.05 -0.21
CA VAL A 52 6.11 18.89 -0.20
C VAL A 52 6.54 17.88 0.88
N GLU A 53 7.85 17.76 1.10
CA GLU A 53 8.43 16.87 2.10
C GLU A 53 8.02 17.23 3.54
N ASP A 54 7.57 18.47 3.79
CA ASP A 54 7.14 18.89 5.12
C ASP A 54 5.79 18.24 5.52
N ILE A 55 4.99 17.77 4.54
CA ILE A 55 3.76 17.00 4.77
C ILE A 55 3.93 15.49 4.59
N LYS A 56 5.18 15.01 4.46
CA LYS A 56 5.48 13.61 4.12
C LYS A 56 4.81 12.60 5.05
N LEU A 57 4.83 12.84 6.37
CA LEU A 57 4.26 11.89 7.33
C LEU A 57 2.73 11.75 7.13
N ASP A 58 2.04 12.87 6.95
CA ASP A 58 0.59 12.86 6.67
C ASP A 58 0.28 12.19 5.32
N SER A 59 1.14 12.38 4.32
CA SER A 59 1.03 11.72 3.02
C SER A 59 1.26 10.21 3.10
N LEU A 60 2.17 9.75 3.95
CA LEU A 60 2.37 8.32 4.21
C LEU A 60 1.16 7.72 4.94
N ASP A 61 0.58 8.45 5.89
CA ASP A 61 -0.66 8.05 6.55
C ASP A 61 -1.82 7.93 5.55
N LEU A 62 -1.96 8.89 4.63
CA LEU A 62 -2.93 8.80 3.53
C LEU A 62 -2.76 7.53 2.70
N LEU A 63 -1.52 7.24 2.30
CA LEU A 63 -1.21 6.07 1.48
C LEU A 63 -1.50 4.77 2.22
N ILE A 64 -1.24 4.71 3.53
CA ILE A 64 -1.58 3.56 4.37
C ILE A 64 -3.09 3.38 4.49
N SER A 65 -3.84 4.46 4.72
CA SER A 65 -5.30 4.42 4.71
C SER A 65 -5.84 3.97 3.34
N TYR A 66 -5.23 4.46 2.25
CA TYR A 66 -5.66 4.09 0.90
C TYR A 66 -5.34 2.62 0.58
N ALA A 67 -4.16 2.12 0.97
CA ALA A 67 -3.82 0.70 0.87
C ALA A 67 -4.85 -0.16 1.62
N ASN A 68 -5.17 0.20 2.87
CA ASN A 68 -6.22 -0.49 3.63
C ASN A 68 -7.60 -0.43 2.98
N PHE A 69 -7.90 0.63 2.24
CA PHE A 69 -9.16 0.78 1.52
C PHE A 69 -9.24 -0.15 0.31
N ILE A 70 -8.23 -0.14 -0.57
CA ILE A 70 -8.20 -0.94 -1.80
C ILE A 70 -8.03 -2.44 -1.53
N LEU A 71 -7.52 -2.83 -0.35
CA LEU A 71 -7.39 -4.23 0.03
C LEU A 71 -8.69 -4.86 0.58
N LYS A 72 -9.77 -4.08 0.75
CA LYS A 72 -11.01 -4.57 1.38
C LYS A 72 -11.75 -5.63 0.56
N ASP A 73 -11.69 -5.56 -0.76
CA ASP A 73 -12.33 -6.52 -1.67
C ASP A 73 -11.36 -7.65 -2.07
N ASN A 74 -10.18 -7.71 -1.45
CA ASN A 74 -9.12 -8.68 -1.67
C ASN A 74 -8.57 -8.66 -3.11
N ILE A 75 -8.77 -7.60 -3.89
CA ILE A 75 -8.26 -7.48 -5.26
C ILE A 75 -7.68 -6.09 -5.45
N ILE A 76 -6.42 -6.01 -5.86
CA ILE A 76 -5.81 -4.72 -6.21
C ILE A 76 -5.83 -4.59 -7.73
N SER A 77 -6.63 -3.67 -8.26
CA SER A 77 -6.68 -3.40 -9.69
C SER A 77 -5.44 -2.64 -10.17
N GLU A 78 -5.10 -2.77 -11.45
CA GLU A 78 -4.00 -2.00 -12.07
C GLU A 78 -4.18 -0.49 -11.92
N ILE A 79 -5.44 -0.02 -11.95
CA ILE A 79 -5.78 1.39 -11.81
C ILE A 79 -5.48 1.87 -10.38
N GLU A 80 -5.77 1.08 -9.35
CA GLU A 80 -5.46 1.42 -7.95
C GLU A 80 -3.96 1.45 -7.69
N ILE A 81 -3.19 0.53 -8.30
CA ILE A 81 -1.73 0.57 -8.27
C ILE A 81 -1.21 1.84 -8.94
N GLN A 82 -1.79 2.23 -10.06
CA GLN A 82 -1.42 3.46 -10.77
C GLN A 82 -1.73 4.71 -9.92
N ASP A 83 -2.91 4.78 -9.31
CA ASP A 83 -3.29 5.84 -8.38
C ASP A 83 -2.28 5.94 -7.23
N PHE A 84 -1.98 4.81 -6.59
CA PHE A 84 -1.03 4.74 -5.48
C PHE A 84 0.37 5.23 -5.90
N SER A 85 0.85 4.78 -7.05
CA SER A 85 2.15 5.18 -7.61
C SER A 85 2.20 6.68 -7.90
N ILE A 86 1.12 7.27 -8.40
CA ILE A 86 1.04 8.70 -8.68
C ILE A 86 0.99 9.52 -7.38
N LEU A 87 0.26 9.06 -6.36
CA LEU A 87 0.29 9.68 -5.03
C LEU A 87 1.72 9.69 -4.47
N LYS A 88 2.45 8.57 -4.54
CA LYS A 88 3.87 8.51 -4.13
C LYS A 88 4.69 9.60 -4.83
N ARG A 89 4.50 9.78 -6.14
CA ARG A 89 5.21 10.80 -6.94
C ARG A 89 4.82 12.23 -6.53
N ILE A 90 3.52 12.50 -6.37
CA ILE A 90 3.01 13.83 -5.99
C ILE A 90 3.59 14.24 -4.63
N PHE A 91 3.57 13.33 -3.65
CA PHE A 91 4.05 13.59 -2.29
C PHE A 91 5.57 13.36 -2.10
N ARG A 92 6.29 13.05 -3.19
CA ARG A 92 7.74 12.78 -3.17
C ARG A 92 8.14 11.71 -2.14
N ILE A 93 7.31 10.67 -2.05
CA ILE A 93 7.60 9.46 -1.30
C ILE A 93 8.64 8.66 -2.08
N LYS A 94 9.74 8.33 -1.41
CA LYS A 94 10.86 7.58 -1.97
C LYS A 94 10.83 6.15 -1.47
N GLU A 95 11.50 5.27 -2.21
CA GLU A 95 11.82 3.93 -1.76
C GLU A 95 12.41 3.96 -0.35
N GLY A 96 11.93 3.06 0.52
CA GLY A 96 12.33 2.98 1.92
C GLY A 96 11.67 3.99 2.87
N ASP A 97 10.91 4.99 2.39
CA ASP A 97 10.19 5.93 3.29
C ASP A 97 9.14 5.19 4.15
N PHE A 98 8.39 4.26 3.54
CA PHE A 98 7.44 3.40 4.27
C PHE A 98 8.12 2.62 5.38
N LYS A 99 9.20 1.90 5.06
CA LYS A 99 9.98 1.15 6.05
C LYS A 99 10.61 2.04 7.11
N LYS A 100 11.00 3.27 6.77
CA LYS A 100 11.62 4.19 7.72
C LYS A 100 10.63 4.79 8.71
N PHE A 101 9.46 5.20 8.23
CA PHE A 101 8.53 6.02 9.01
C PHE A 101 7.26 5.29 9.44
N LYS A 102 6.91 4.19 8.75
CA LYS A 102 5.66 3.45 8.92
C LYS A 102 5.85 1.94 8.90
N ASN A 103 7.01 1.47 9.38
CA ASN A 103 7.37 0.04 9.36
C ASN A 103 6.31 -0.82 10.05
N PHE A 104 5.78 -0.35 11.17
CA PHE A 104 4.83 -1.12 11.94
C PHE A 104 3.51 -1.29 11.16
N GLU A 105 2.98 -0.19 10.65
CA GLU A 105 1.73 -0.14 9.92
C GLU A 105 1.76 -0.97 8.63
N ILE A 106 2.85 -0.91 7.86
CA ILE A 106 2.97 -1.74 6.65
C ILE A 106 3.06 -3.23 7.01
N ASN A 107 3.74 -3.58 8.12
CA ASN A 107 3.84 -4.98 8.55
C ASN A 107 2.48 -5.51 9.00
N GLU A 108 1.66 -4.70 9.68
CA GLU A 108 0.31 -5.10 10.08
C GLU A 108 -0.60 -5.33 8.87
N ILE A 109 -0.54 -4.45 7.85
CA ILE A 109 -1.26 -4.66 6.59
C ILE A 109 -0.82 -5.97 5.95
N LEU A 110 0.49 -6.14 5.75
CA LEU A 110 1.03 -7.32 5.07
C LEU A 110 0.72 -8.62 5.80
N LYS A 111 0.86 -8.66 7.13
CA LYS A 111 0.51 -9.84 7.93
C LYS A 111 -0.95 -10.22 7.77
N LYS A 112 -1.87 -9.26 7.83
CA LYS A 112 -3.30 -9.52 7.63
C LYS A 112 -3.56 -10.13 6.25
N GLU A 113 -2.91 -9.61 5.22
CA GLU A 113 -3.07 -10.11 3.85
C GLU A 113 -2.45 -11.50 3.69
N PHE A 114 -1.28 -11.76 4.29
CA PHE A 114 -0.65 -13.09 4.29
C PHE A 114 -1.48 -14.12 5.03
N MET A 115 -2.04 -13.81 6.19
CA MET A 115 -2.98 -14.70 6.89
C MET A 115 -4.15 -15.11 5.99
N ARG A 116 -4.64 -14.22 5.13
CA ARG A 116 -5.68 -14.54 4.15
C ARG A 116 -5.15 -15.42 3.03
N ILE A 117 -4.07 -14.99 2.37
CA ILE A 117 -3.46 -15.65 1.21
C ILE A 117 -3.05 -17.09 1.53
N TYR A 118 -2.60 -17.35 2.75
CA TYR A 118 -2.11 -18.66 3.18
C TYR A 118 -3.17 -19.50 3.91
N SER A 119 -4.41 -19.01 4.04
CA SER A 119 -5.44 -19.61 4.90
C SER A 119 -5.94 -20.98 4.43
N ASP A 120 -5.91 -21.25 3.14
CA ASP A 120 -6.33 -22.51 2.54
C ASP A 120 -5.14 -23.41 2.13
N ASN A 121 -3.93 -23.04 2.55
CA ASN A 121 -2.68 -23.74 2.28
C ASN A 121 -2.31 -23.85 0.79
N TYR A 122 -2.87 -23.00 -0.07
CA TYR A 122 -2.62 -22.99 -1.51
C TYR A 122 -2.66 -21.56 -2.07
N VAL A 123 -1.56 -21.10 -2.70
CA VAL A 123 -1.50 -19.78 -3.32
C VAL A 123 -1.83 -19.88 -4.81
N ASN A 124 -3.00 -19.39 -5.19
CA ASN A 124 -3.45 -19.35 -6.57
C ASN A 124 -2.87 -18.16 -7.35
N ASP A 125 -3.03 -18.15 -8.69
CA ASP A 125 -2.50 -17.08 -9.57
C ASP A 125 -2.95 -15.67 -9.17
N LYS A 126 -4.17 -15.50 -8.63
CA LYS A 126 -4.65 -14.19 -8.17
C LYS A 126 -3.93 -13.76 -6.90
N GLU A 127 -3.66 -14.68 -5.99
CA GLU A 127 -2.93 -14.41 -4.76
C GLU A 127 -1.45 -14.15 -5.00
N GLN A 128 -0.84 -14.84 -5.97
CA GLN A 128 0.50 -14.51 -6.47
C GLN A 128 0.54 -13.08 -7.00
N LEU A 129 -0.47 -12.67 -7.78
CA LEU A 129 -0.56 -11.29 -8.27
C LEU A 129 -0.72 -10.30 -7.11
N ILE A 130 -1.52 -10.63 -6.08
CA ILE A 130 -1.65 -9.80 -4.88
C ILE A 130 -0.31 -9.68 -4.15
N ASN A 131 0.47 -10.77 -4.00
CA ASN A 131 1.81 -10.73 -3.40
C ASN A 131 2.72 -9.73 -4.13
N LEU A 132 2.77 -9.81 -5.47
CA LEU A 132 3.56 -8.90 -6.30
C LEU A 132 3.11 -7.44 -6.13
N ASN A 133 1.79 -7.21 -6.10
CA ASN A 133 1.22 -5.88 -5.93
C ASN A 133 1.52 -5.31 -4.54
N LEU A 134 1.36 -6.10 -3.47
CA LEU A 134 1.68 -5.71 -2.09
C LEU A 134 3.15 -5.33 -1.94
N GLN A 135 4.06 -6.11 -2.54
CA GLN A 135 5.48 -5.79 -2.55
C GLN A 135 5.75 -4.45 -3.25
N SER A 136 5.12 -4.22 -4.40
CA SER A 136 5.27 -3.02 -5.22
C SER A 136 4.68 -1.75 -4.57
N LEU A 137 3.53 -1.86 -3.90
CA LEU A 137 2.88 -0.72 -3.24
C LEU A 137 3.82 -0.07 -2.22
N PHE A 138 4.46 -0.88 -1.38
CA PHE A 138 5.31 -0.43 -0.28
C PHE A 138 6.81 -0.35 -0.63
N ASP A 139 7.17 -0.56 -1.89
CA ASP A 139 8.56 -0.56 -2.39
C ASP A 139 9.49 -1.46 -1.56
N LEU A 140 9.02 -2.67 -1.26
CA LEU A 140 9.80 -3.64 -0.48
C LEU A 140 10.74 -4.43 -1.38
N SER A 141 11.99 -4.58 -0.95
CA SER A 141 12.89 -5.54 -1.58
C SER A 141 12.38 -6.96 -1.39
N TYR A 142 12.85 -7.86 -2.25
CA TYR A 142 12.47 -9.27 -2.20
C TYR A 142 12.75 -9.91 -0.83
N ASP A 143 13.94 -9.70 -0.29
CA ASP A 143 14.35 -10.29 0.99
C ASP A 143 13.52 -9.74 2.16
N GLU A 144 13.13 -8.46 2.11
CA GLU A 144 12.24 -7.87 3.11
C GLU A 144 10.86 -8.50 3.07
N PHE A 145 10.28 -8.65 1.88
CA PHE A 145 8.96 -9.23 1.69
C PHE A 145 8.90 -10.70 2.12
N GLU A 146 9.87 -11.52 1.68
CA GLU A 146 10.01 -12.92 2.08
C GLU A 146 10.14 -13.08 3.59
N ASN A 147 10.89 -12.18 4.25
CA ASN A 147 11.05 -12.23 5.69
C ASN A 147 9.74 -11.94 6.45
N ILE A 148 8.86 -11.08 5.91
CA ILE A 148 7.59 -10.74 6.55
C ILE A 148 6.58 -11.89 6.43
N LYS A 149 6.50 -12.56 5.27
CA LYS A 149 5.55 -13.68 5.07
C LYS A 149 5.98 -15.01 5.69
N LYS A 150 7.23 -15.09 6.15
CA LYS A 150 7.86 -16.33 6.63
C LYS A 150 7.06 -17.08 7.69
N ASP A 151 6.49 -16.36 8.65
CA ASP A 151 5.76 -16.99 9.75
C ASP A 151 4.50 -17.70 9.25
N GLU A 152 3.73 -17.06 8.37
CA GLU A 152 2.53 -17.66 7.77
C GLU A 152 2.88 -18.85 6.86
N VAL A 153 3.96 -18.75 6.07
CA VAL A 153 4.46 -19.88 5.28
C VAL A 153 4.78 -21.09 6.16
N ILE A 154 5.48 -20.88 7.28
CA ILE A 154 5.82 -21.96 8.21
C ILE A 154 4.54 -22.57 8.81
N LEU A 155 3.56 -21.74 9.18
CA LEU A 155 2.29 -22.21 9.70
C LEU A 155 1.54 -23.08 8.69
N SER A 156 1.46 -22.67 7.42
CA SER A 156 0.84 -23.47 6.36
C SER A 156 1.53 -24.81 6.16
N LEU A 157 2.87 -24.83 6.17
CA LEU A 157 3.63 -26.08 6.05
C LEU A 157 3.39 -27.03 7.24
N ILE A 158 3.30 -26.50 8.46
CA ILE A 158 2.95 -27.29 9.66
C ILE A 158 1.53 -27.88 9.52
N GLN A 159 0.63 -27.18 8.86
CA GLN A 159 -0.74 -27.63 8.59
C GLN A 159 -0.84 -28.61 7.41
N GLY A 160 0.28 -28.95 6.76
CA GLY A 160 0.33 -29.93 5.69
C GLY A 160 0.27 -29.35 4.28
N ALA A 161 0.46 -28.05 4.11
CA ALA A 161 0.62 -27.43 2.80
C ALA A 161 1.80 -28.06 2.04
N ASN A 162 1.64 -28.22 0.73
CA ASN A 162 2.75 -28.60 -0.13
C ASN A 162 3.62 -27.37 -0.42
N PRO A 163 4.96 -27.42 -0.20
CA PRO A 163 5.84 -26.28 -0.45
C PRO A 163 5.76 -25.70 -1.86
N THR A 164 5.44 -26.51 -2.88
CA THR A 164 5.33 -26.03 -4.27
C THR A 164 4.14 -25.10 -4.51
N ASP A 165 3.18 -25.11 -3.59
CA ASP A 165 1.90 -24.45 -3.74
C ASP A 165 1.86 -23.09 -3.00
N LEU A 166 2.93 -22.70 -2.32
CA LEU A 166 2.94 -21.54 -1.39
C LEU A 166 3.58 -20.26 -1.96
N ASP A 167 3.94 -20.23 -3.23
CA ASP A 167 4.61 -19.07 -3.86
C ASP A 167 5.83 -18.61 -3.02
N ILE A 168 6.74 -19.54 -2.72
CA ILE A 168 7.91 -19.29 -1.87
C ILE A 168 9.22 -19.44 -2.63
N SER A 169 10.18 -18.60 -2.26
CA SER A 169 11.53 -18.60 -2.83
C SER A 169 12.39 -19.77 -2.37
N LYS A 170 12.20 -20.15 -1.11
CA LYS A 170 13.03 -21.11 -0.38
C LYS A 170 12.15 -21.81 0.64
N ILE A 171 12.33 -23.12 0.71
CA ILE A 171 11.67 -23.95 1.71
C ILE A 171 12.31 -23.63 3.08
N PRO A 172 11.52 -23.31 4.11
CA PRO A 172 12.03 -23.11 5.46
C PRO A 172 12.81 -24.32 5.96
N LYS A 173 13.85 -24.08 6.76
CA LYS A 173 14.67 -25.16 7.33
C LYS A 173 13.80 -26.14 8.12
N GLY A 174 13.91 -27.43 7.82
CA GLY A 174 13.16 -28.50 8.49
C GLY A 174 12.00 -29.08 7.68
N PHE A 175 11.69 -28.51 6.52
CA PHE A 175 10.67 -29.02 5.59
C PHE A 175 11.33 -29.57 4.30
N ILE A 176 10.67 -30.51 3.63
CA ILE A 176 11.16 -31.22 2.44
C ILE A 176 10.04 -31.23 1.38
N LEU A 177 10.41 -31.27 0.10
CA LEU A 177 9.52 -31.49 -1.06
C LEU A 177 8.98 -32.92 -1.10
#